data_AF-D4MWE3-F1
#
_entry.id   AF-D4MWE3-F1
#
_cell.length_a   1.000
_cell.length_b   1.000
_cell.length_c   1.000
_cell.angle_alpha   90.00
_cell.angle_beta   90.00
_cell.angle_gamma   90.00
#
_symmetry.space_group_name_H-M   'P 1'
#
loop_
_entity.id
_entity.type
_entity.pdbx_description
1 polymer ?
#
loop_
_entity_poly.entity_id
_entity_poly.type
_entity_poly.pdbx_seq_one_letter_code
_entity_poly.pdbx_strand_id
1 'polypeptide(L)' 'MEDDEILKYSMQIAMLKQLLNKKLIDEKEYEKIKKELMKEYGVLSDLVI' A
#
# COMPACT_ATOMS: atom_id res chain seq x y z
N MET A 1 -10.47 -1.51 16.26
CA MET A 1 -10.61 -0.24 15.53
C MET A 1 -9.30 0.07 14.79
N GLU A 2 -8.14 0.08 15.45
CA GLU A 2 -6.81 0.19 14.79
C GLU A 2 -6.38 -1.08 14.00
N ASP A 3 -6.63 -2.28 14.55
CA ASP A 3 -6.24 -3.54 13.88
C ASP A 3 -6.90 -3.72 12.49
N ASP A 4 -8.13 -3.23 12.34
CA ASP A 4 -8.88 -3.29 11.08
C ASP A 4 -8.28 -2.35 10.03
N GLU A 5 -7.71 -1.21 10.45
CA GLU A 5 -7.09 -0.25 9.53
C GLU A 5 -5.74 -0.74 9.03
N ILE A 6 -4.92 -1.34 9.90
CA ILE A 6 -3.66 -1.98 9.52
C ILE A 6 -3.92 -3.15 8.57
N LEU A 7 -4.96 -3.95 8.82
CA LEU A 7 -5.33 -5.06 7.95
C LEU A 7 -5.78 -4.58 6.56
N LYS A 8 -6.62 -3.53 6.50
CA LYS A 8 -7.04 -2.91 5.24
C LYS A 8 -5.87 -2.36 4.46
N TYR A 9 -4.97 -1.62 5.11
CA TYR A 9 -3.74 -1.11 4.51
C TYR A 9 -2.91 -2.24 3.90
N SER A 10 -2.65 -3.30 4.68
CA SER A 10 -1.88 -4.47 4.24
C SER A 10 -2.51 -5.14 3.01
N MET A 11 -3.84 -5.27 3.00
CA MET A 11 -4.56 -5.82 1.85
C MET A 11 -4.45 -4.93 0.61
N GLN A 12 -4.57 -3.61 0.76
CA GLN A 12 -4.45 -2.66 -0.35
C GLN A 12 -3.04 -2.66 -0.95
N ILE A 13 -2.00 -2.73 -0.13
CA ILE A 13 -0.61 -2.86 -0.61
C ILE A 13 -0.42 -4.18 -1.38
N ALA A 14 -0.97 -5.29 -0.88
CA ALA A 14 -0.89 -6.58 -1.56
C ALA A 14 -1.59 -6.54 -2.94
N MET A 15 -2.76 -5.91 -3.03
CA MET A 15 -3.47 -5.72 -4.30
C MET A 15 -2.68 -4.82 -5.27
N LEU A 16 -2.11 -3.72 -4.77
CA LEU A 16 -1.30 -2.80 -5.56
C LEU A 16 -0.09 -3.51 -6.19
N LYS A 17 0.56 -4.41 -5.42
CA LYS A 17 1.65 -5.25 -5.91
C LYS A 17 1.20 -6.26 -6.97
N GLN A 18 -0.02 -6.81 -6.85
CA GLN A 18 -0.58 -7.68 -7.89
C GLN A 18 -0.83 -6.92 -9.20
N LEU A 19 -1.29 -5.66 -9.14
CA LEU A 19 -1.47 -4.82 -10.33
C LEU A 19 -0.14 -4.55 -11.04
N LEU A 20 0.92 -4.26 -10.28
CA LEU A 20 2.27 -4.08 -10.80
C LEU A 20 2.79 -5.36 -11.46
N ASN A 21 2.64 -6.52 -10.80
CA ASN A 21 3.06 -7.82 -11.34
C ASN A 21 2.32 -8.17 -12.65
N LYS A 22 1.06 -7.77 -12.77
CA LYS A 22 0.25 -7.92 -13.99
C LYS A 22 0.54 -6.84 -15.04
N LYS A 23 1.45 -5.90 -14.77
CA LYS A 23 1.77 -4.74 -15.61
C LYS A 23 0.56 -3.87 -15.95
N LEU A 24 -0.42 -3.81 -15.04
CA LEU A 24 -1.59 -2.94 -15.16
C LEU A 24 -1.29 -1.52 -14.69
N ILE A 25 -0.22 -1.36 -13.90
CA ILE A 25 0.38 -0.10 -13.48
C ILE A 25 1.90 -0.20 -13.63
N ASP A 26 2.57 0.94 -13.71
CA ASP A 26 4.03 1.01 -13.67
C ASP A 26 4.59 1.25 -12.26
N GLU A 27 5.92 1.18 -12.11
CA GLU A 27 6.60 1.39 -10.82
C GLU A 27 6.39 2.80 -10.24
N LYS A 28 6.23 3.81 -11.11
CA LYS A 28 6.04 5.20 -10.68
C LYS A 28 4.62 5.40 -10.13
N GLU A 29 3.63 4.79 -10.76
CA GLU A 29 2.24 4.74 -10.29
C GLU A 29 2.14 3.97 -8.98
N TYR A 30 2.80 2.81 -8.90
CA TYR A 30 2.89 2.01 -7.68
C TYR A 30 3.42 2.85 -6.50
N GLU A 31 4.56 3.51 -6.67
CA GLU A 31 5.18 4.31 -5.60
C GLU A 31 4.33 5.53 -5.20
N LYS A 32 3.64 6.15 -6.16
CA LYS A 32 2.75 7.28 -5.88
C LYS A 32 1.56 6.84 -5.03
N ILE A 33 0.86 5.78 -5.46
CA ILE A 33 -0.32 5.26 -4.76
C ILE A 33 0.07 4.73 -3.37
N LYS A 34 1.17 4.00 -3.28
CA LYS A 34 1.70 3.50 -2.01
C LYS A 34 1.96 4.63 -1.01
N LYS A 35 2.57 5.74 -1.45
CA LYS A 35 2.81 6.92 -0.59
C LYS A 35 1.52 7.60 -0.14
N GLU A 36 0.48 7.63 -0.98
CA GLU A 36 -0.82 8.15 -0.57
C GLU A 36 -1.50 7.24 0.46
N LEU A 37 -1.47 5.92 0.25
CA LEU A 37 -1.97 4.95 1.22
C LEU A 37 -1.23 5.05 2.57
N MET A 38 0.10 5.19 2.56
CA MET A 38 0.86 5.39 3.80
C MET A 38 0.41 6.64 4.57
N LYS A 39 0.12 7.75 3.88
CA LYS A 39 -0.38 8.97 4.52
C LYS A 39 -1.80 8.80 5.05
N GLU A 40 -2.68 8.15 4.29
CA GLU A 40 -4.08 7.93 4.65
C GLU A 40 -4.21 7.11 5.93
N TYR A 41 -3.37 6.08 6.08
CA TYR A 41 -3.36 5.19 7.24
C TYR A 41 -2.35 5.62 8.34
N GLY A 42 -1.69 6.78 8.20
CA GLY A 42 -0.71 7.26 9.19
C GLY A 42 0.55 6.39 9.32
N VAL A 43 0.85 5.54 8.34
CA VAL A 43 2.01 4.65 8.33
C VAL A 43 3.27 5.44 7.95
N LEU A 44 4.17 5.62 8.91
CA LEU A 44 5.40 6.40 8.74
C LEU A 44 6.52 5.65 8.01
N SER A 45 6.46 4.31 7.92
CA SER A 45 7.47 3.49 7.25
C SER A 45 6.96 2.10 6.91
N ASP A 46 7.46 1.50 5.83
CA ASP A 46 7.31 0.06 5.53
C ASP A 46 7.98 -0.86 6.58
N LEU A 47 8.70 -0.27 7.55
CA LEU A 47 9.47 -0.95 8.58
C LEU A 47 8.63 -1.15 9.86
N VAL A 48 7.56 -1.93 9.78
CA VAL A 48 7.04 -2.63 10.97
C VAL A 48 7.24 -4.11 10.70
N ILE A 49 8.36 -4.63 11.21
CA ILE A 49 8.68 -6.05 11.31
C ILE A 49 7.89 -6.63 12.48
#